data_AF-A0A485LQ99-F1
#
_entry.id   AF-A0A485LQ99-F1
#
_cell.length_a   1.000
_cell.length_b   1.000
_cell.length_c   1.000
_cell.angle_alpha   90.00
_cell.angle_beta   90.00
_cell.angle_gamma   90.00
#
_symmetry.space_group_name_H-M   'P 1'
#
loop_
_entity.id
_entity.type
_entity.pdbx_description
1 polymer ?
#
loop_
_entity_poly.entity_id
_entity_poly.type
_entity_poly.pdbx_seq_one_letter_code
_entity_poly.pdbx_strand_id
1 'polypeptide(L)'
;MGHFYAVQESAWMDERVWTYYLESLLKPQVREPSVLLVDNFDSHVSAKGHKTAEKVSCLVAAIPPNVTSVVQPLDIDVMAPFKRHLRDVWLQEDLIEGEDGDEEHDVDLLSVSARQKRVAMITRAIKAWSRITPQEIRRSFAKALPR
;
A
#
# COMPACT_ATOMS: atom_id res chain seq x y z
N MET A 1 12.10 2.27 -10.86
CA MET A 1 11.40 1.15 -10.19
C MET A 1 9.95 1.18 -10.65
N GLY A 2 9.38 0.04 -11.01
CA GLY A 2 7.97 -0.05 -11.39
C GLY A 2 7.03 -0.06 -10.17
N HIS A 3 5.73 -0.10 -10.42
CA HIS A 3 4.71 -0.35 -9.40
C HIS A 3 4.33 -1.84 -9.41
N PHE A 4 4.15 -2.42 -8.22
CA PHE A 4 3.81 -3.82 -8.05
C PHE A 4 2.50 -3.94 -7.27
N TYR A 5 1.66 -4.88 -7.67
CA TYR A 5 0.37 -5.13 -7.06
C TYR A 5 0.14 -6.64 -7.00
N ALA A 6 -0.40 -7.10 -5.87
CA ALA A 6 -0.82 -8.48 -5.69
C ALA A 6 -2.35 -8.52 -5.63
N VAL A 7 -2.94 -9.49 -6.33
CA VAL A 7 -4.37 -9.78 -6.24
C VAL A 7 -4.51 -11.07 -5.43
N GLN A 8 -5.33 -11.04 -4.40
CA GLN A 8 -5.63 -12.17 -3.53
C GLN A 8 -7.13 -12.19 -3.24
N GLU A 9 -7.68 -13.38 -3.09
CA GLU A 9 -9.12 -13.58 -2.86
C GLU A 9 -9.60 -12.95 -1.55
N SER A 10 -8.80 -13.10 -0.49
CA SER A 10 -9.13 -12.55 0.84
C SER A 10 -8.69 -11.09 1.03
N ALA A 11 -7.99 -10.51 0.05
CA ALA A 11 -7.36 -9.19 0.10
C ALA A 11 -6.34 -8.96 1.25
N TRP A 12 -5.98 -9.98 2.02
CA TRP A 12 -4.96 -9.90 3.07
C TRP A 12 -3.56 -10.16 2.54
N MET A 13 -2.53 -9.61 3.20
CA MET A 13 -1.15 -10.01 2.96
C MET A 13 -1.00 -11.50 3.31
N ASP A 14 -0.43 -12.33 2.43
CA ASP A 14 -0.05 -13.70 2.78
C ASP A 14 1.47 -13.81 2.90
N GLU A 15 1.97 -14.97 3.33
CA GLU A 15 3.40 -15.23 3.46
C GLU A 15 4.14 -15.05 2.12
N ARG A 16 3.49 -15.39 1.00
CA ARG A 16 4.07 -15.31 -0.35
C ARG A 16 4.27 -13.86 -0.77
N VAL A 17 3.25 -13.01 -0.61
CA VAL A 17 3.32 -11.58 -0.94
C VAL A 17 4.25 -10.85 0.02
N TRP A 18 4.27 -11.21 1.30
CA TRP A 18 5.23 -10.66 2.26
C TRP A 18 6.68 -10.99 1.87
N THR A 19 6.96 -12.25 1.53
CA THR A 19 8.29 -12.68 1.07
C THR A 19 8.70 -11.93 -0.19
N TYR A 20 7.79 -11.80 -1.17
CA TYR A 20 8.04 -11.05 -2.39
C TYR A 20 8.34 -9.59 -2.12
N TYR A 21 7.56 -8.93 -1.25
CA TYR A 21 7.77 -7.55 -0.85
C TYR A 21 9.18 -7.35 -0.27
N LEU A 22 9.59 -8.21 0.68
CA LEU A 22 10.90 -8.10 1.33
C LEU A 22 12.06 -8.31 0.35
N GLU A 23 12.03 -9.40 -0.42
CA GLU A 23 13.16 -9.80 -1.25
C GLU A 23 13.25 -8.99 -2.55
N SER A 24 12.11 -8.66 -3.17
CA SER A 24 12.09 -8.03 -4.50
C SER A 24 11.92 -6.52 -4.46
N LEU A 25 11.21 -5.97 -3.46
CA LEU A 25 10.88 -4.54 -3.40
C LEU A 25 11.70 -3.81 -2.35
N LEU A 26 11.79 -4.36 -1.14
CA LEU A 26 12.45 -3.70 -0.03
C LEU A 26 13.97 -3.86 -0.11
N LYS A 27 14.50 -5.07 -0.36
CA LYS A 27 15.95 -5.31 -0.37
C LYS A 27 16.74 -4.34 -1.25
N PRO A 28 16.29 -3.97 -2.47
CA PRO A 28 17.01 -2.97 -3.28
C PRO A 28 17.01 -1.56 -2.68
N GLN A 29 16.12 -1.24 -1.74
CA GLN A 29 16.00 0.07 -1.09
C GLN A 29 16.78 0.17 0.23
N VAL A 30 17.10 -0.96 0.86
CA VAL A 30 17.80 -1.03 2.15
C VAL A 30 19.30 -1.09 1.95
N ARG A 31 20.02 -0.04 2.37
CA ARG A 31 21.48 0.07 2.25
C ARG A 31 22.25 -0.41 3.48
N GLU A 32 21.63 -0.30 4.65
CA GLU A 32 22.22 -0.58 5.95
C GLU A 32 21.23 -1.37 6.82
N PRO A 33 21.69 -2.08 7.87
CA PRO A 33 20.80 -2.72 8.82
C PRO A 33 19.68 -1.77 9.27
N SER A 34 18.43 -2.17 9.06
CA SER A 34 17.25 -1.30 9.23
C SER A 34 16.18 -1.97 10.09
N VAL A 35 15.25 -1.18 10.62
CA VAL A 35 14.09 -1.68 11.39
C VAL A 35 12.83 -1.58 10.52
N LEU A 36 12.07 -2.67 10.46
CA LEU A 36 10.75 -2.73 9.85
C LEU A 36 9.68 -2.63 10.92
N LEU A 37 9.12 -1.44 11.06
CA LEU A 37 7.97 -1.18 11.91
C LEU A 37 6.68 -1.62 11.19
N VAL A 38 6.04 -2.68 11.68
CA VAL A 38 4.88 -3.33 11.05
C VAL A 38 3.82 -3.66 12.09
N ASP A 39 2.56 -3.80 11.67
CA ASP A 39 1.52 -4.31 12.55
C ASP A 39 1.74 -5.80 12.90
N ASN A 40 1.00 -6.31 13.88
CA ASN A 40 1.11 -7.69 14.34
C ASN A 40 0.35 -8.69 13.44
N PHE A 41 0.28 -8.43 12.14
CA PHE A 41 -0.37 -9.35 11.20
C PHE A 41 0.45 -10.64 11.05
N ASP A 42 -0.21 -11.80 10.96
CA ASP A 42 0.43 -13.12 11.09
C ASP A 42 1.61 -13.33 10.13
N SER A 43 1.50 -12.88 8.87
CA SER A 43 2.58 -13.04 7.89
C SER A 43 3.83 -12.23 8.26
N HIS A 44 3.67 -11.08 8.92
CA HIS A 44 4.77 -10.22 9.35
C HIS A 44 5.55 -10.82 10.53
N VAL A 45 4.84 -11.38 11.50
CA VAL A 45 5.40 -11.86 12.79
C VAL A 45 5.66 -13.36 12.85
N SER A 46 5.31 -14.09 11.79
CA SER A 46 5.64 -15.50 11.65
C SER A 46 7.16 -15.75 11.68
N ALA A 47 7.57 -16.95 12.10
CA ALA A 47 8.97 -17.34 12.09
C ALA A 47 9.62 -17.22 10.70
N LYS A 48 8.86 -17.51 9.64
CA LYS A 48 9.32 -17.32 8.25
C LYS A 48 9.41 -15.84 7.89
N GLY A 49 8.44 -15.02 8.29
CA GLY A 49 8.45 -13.56 8.10
C GLY A 49 9.70 -12.92 8.71
N HIS A 50 10.02 -13.24 9.97
CA HIS A 50 11.24 -12.78 10.64
C HIS A 50 12.51 -13.24 9.92
N LYS A 51 12.60 -14.54 9.58
CA LYS A 51 13.76 -15.08 8.87
C LYS A 51 13.98 -14.41 7.51
N THR A 52 12.91 -14.08 6.79
CA THR A 52 13.02 -13.36 5.50
C THR A 52 13.48 -11.92 5.71
N ALA A 53 12.96 -11.22 6.73
CA ALA A 53 13.40 -9.87 7.06
C ALA A 53 14.90 -9.82 7.41
N GLU A 54 15.37 -10.77 8.22
CA GLU A 54 16.79 -10.88 8.59
C GLU A 54 17.70 -11.06 7.37
N LYS A 55 17.31 -11.92 6.42
CA LYS A 55 18.05 -12.11 5.15
C LYS A 55 18.20 -10.82 4.35
N VAL A 56 17.23 -9.91 4.44
CA VAL A 56 17.28 -8.61 3.77
C VAL A 56 17.88 -7.51 4.63
N SER A 57 18.56 -7.88 5.73
CA SER A 57 19.21 -6.96 6.69
C SER A 57 18.22 -6.07 7.44
N CYS A 58 17.04 -6.61 7.73
CA CYS A 58 15.98 -5.92 8.47
C CYS A 58 15.62 -6.65 9.76
N LEU A 59 15.42 -5.90 10.84
CA LEU A 59 14.82 -6.39 12.08
C LEU A 59 13.33 -6.03 12.11
N VAL A 60 12.46 -7.00 12.35
CA VAL A 60 11.02 -6.74 12.50
C VAL A 60 10.74 -6.17 13.89
N ALA A 61 10.11 -5.00 13.93
CA ALA A 61 9.54 -4.39 15.12
C ALA A 61 8.02 -4.42 15.00
N ALA A 62 7.41 -5.45 15.58
CA ALA A 62 5.96 -5.61 15.59
C ALA A 62 5.31 -4.62 16.56
N ILE A 63 4.34 -3.86 16.07
CA ILE A 63 3.51 -2.97 16.85
C ILE A 63 2.53 -3.83 17.68
N PRO A 64 2.34 -3.55 18.99
CA PRO A 64 1.36 -4.28 19.78
C PRO A 64 -0.05 -4.23 19.17
N PRO A 65 -0.90 -5.24 19.42
CA PRO A 65 -2.26 -5.22 18.91
C PRO A 65 -3.02 -3.96 19.32
N ASN A 66 -3.87 -3.46 18.43
CA ASN A 66 -4.81 -2.34 18.64
C ASN A 66 -4.19 -0.95 18.88
N VAL A 67 -2.87 -0.77 18.72
CA VAL A 67 -2.22 0.55 18.89
C VAL A 67 -1.64 1.12 17.59
N THR A 68 -1.87 0.45 16.45
CA THR A 68 -1.48 0.91 15.11
C THR A 68 -1.87 2.36 14.82
N SER A 69 -3.09 2.77 15.17
CA SER A 69 -3.58 4.15 14.97
C SER A 69 -2.82 5.21 15.79
N VAL A 70 -2.06 4.79 16.79
CA VAL A 70 -1.33 5.65 17.73
C VAL A 70 0.17 5.64 17.45
N VAL A 71 0.73 4.51 17.01
CA VAL A 71 2.19 4.33 16.89
C VAL A 71 2.69 3.99 15.48
N GLN A 72 1.81 3.71 14.52
CA GLN A 72 2.23 3.44 13.14
C GLN A 72 2.27 4.75 12.33
N PRO A 73 3.43 5.19 11.81
CA PRO A 73 3.54 6.43 11.02
C PRO A 73 2.58 6.47 9.82
N LEU A 74 2.35 5.31 9.20
CA LEU A 74 1.43 5.18 8.08
C LEU A 74 0.01 5.62 8.48
N ASP A 75 -0.53 5.05 9.56
CA ASP A 75 -1.91 5.31 10.00
C ASP A 75 -2.10 6.66 10.68
N ILE A 76 -1.09 7.15 11.42
CA ILE A 76 -1.18 8.41 12.15
C ILE A 76 -1.28 9.63 11.21
N ASP A 77 -0.53 9.61 10.11
CA ASP A 77 -0.30 10.84 9.33
C ASP A 77 -0.27 10.67 7.81
N VAL A 78 0.06 9.49 7.27
CA VAL A 78 0.16 9.29 5.82
C VAL A 78 -1.18 8.86 5.19
N MET A 79 -1.96 8.03 5.87
CA MET A 79 -3.20 7.49 5.33
C MET A 79 -4.27 8.56 5.10
N ALA A 80 -4.36 9.58 5.95
CA ALA A 80 -5.33 10.66 5.80
C ALA A 80 -5.12 11.50 4.52
N PRO A 81 -3.93 12.09 4.25
CA PRO A 81 -3.68 12.79 3.00
C PRO A 81 -3.74 11.85 1.79
N PHE A 82 -3.26 10.61 1.90
CA PHE A 82 -3.36 9.64 0.80
C PHE A 82 -4.82 9.38 0.39
N LYS A 83 -5.73 9.15 1.35
CA LYS A 83 -7.17 8.98 1.08
C LYS A 83 -7.81 10.24 0.51
N ARG A 84 -7.36 11.43 0.92
CA ARG A 84 -7.80 12.70 0.33
C ARG A 84 -7.39 12.78 -1.13
N HIS A 85 -6.12 12.50 -1.45
CA HIS A 85 -5.63 12.51 -2.82
C HIS A 85 -6.29 11.45 -3.69
N LEU A 86 -6.59 10.27 -3.16
CA LEU A 86 -7.40 9.26 -3.87
C LEU A 86 -8.76 9.83 -4.30
N ARG A 87 -9.43 10.54 -3.41
CA ARG A 87 -10.71 11.20 -3.71
C ARG A 87 -10.55 12.30 -4.73
N ASP A 88 -9.56 13.17 -4.57
CA ASP A 88 -9.32 14.30 -5.48
C ASP A 88 -9.01 13.79 -6.90
N VAL A 89 -8.18 12.75 -7.02
CA VAL A 89 -7.84 12.14 -8.32
C VAL A 89 -9.09 11.48 -8.91
N TRP A 90 -9.89 10.76 -8.11
CA TRP A 90 -11.12 10.14 -8.61
C TRP A 90 -12.12 11.16 -9.18
N LEU A 91 -12.27 12.32 -8.52
CA LEU A 91 -13.14 13.40 -9.00
C LEU A 91 -12.65 14.07 -10.29
N GLN A 92 -11.36 13.91 -10.61
CA GLN A 92 -10.71 14.46 -11.81
C GLN A 92 -10.56 13.43 -12.94
N GLU A 93 -10.90 12.16 -12.68
CA GLU A 93 -10.76 11.11 -13.67
C GLU A 93 -11.95 11.08 -14.62
N ASP A 94 -11.66 10.89 -15.90
CA ASP A 94 -12.68 10.65 -16.91
C ASP A 94 -13.43 9.34 -16.61
N LEU A 95 -14.68 9.28 -17.07
CA LEU A 95 -15.49 8.08 -16.96
C LEU A 95 -14.84 6.93 -17.74
N ILE A 96 -14.93 5.73 -17.20
CA ILE A 96 -14.40 4.52 -17.85
C ILE A 96 -15.51 3.96 -18.73
N GLU A 97 -15.25 3.90 -20.03
CA GLU A 97 -16.13 3.26 -21.00
C GLU A 97 -16.02 1.72 -20.88
N GLY A 98 -17.17 1.03 -20.94
CA GLY A 98 -17.23 -0.43 -20.95
C GLY A 98 -16.65 -1.03 -22.23
N GLU A 99 -16.26 -2.30 -22.18
CA GLU A 99 -15.73 -3.02 -23.35
C GLU A 99 -16.85 -3.38 -24.35
N ASP A 100 -18.11 -3.41 -23.91
CA ASP A 100 -19.30 -3.70 -24.71
C ASP A 100 -19.93 -2.37 -25.17
N GLY A 101 -19.44 -1.85 -26.30
CA GLY A 101 -19.84 -0.57 -26.87
C GLY A 101 -21.12 -0.61 -27.68
N ASP A 102 -22.27 -0.74 -27.01
CA ASP A 102 -23.55 -0.37 -27.64
C ASP A 102 -23.76 1.15 -27.47
N GLU A 103 -23.87 1.86 -28.60
CA GLU A 103 -23.80 3.33 -28.76
C GLU A 103 -24.94 4.17 -28.10
N GLU A 104 -25.69 3.61 -27.16
CA GLU A 104 -26.78 4.34 -26.47
C GLU A 104 -26.42 4.71 -25.02
N HIS A 105 -25.73 5.83 -24.89
CA HIS A 105 -26.02 6.91 -23.93
C HIS A 105 -26.42 6.56 -22.49
N ASP A 106 -25.78 5.57 -21.87
CA ASP A 106 -25.60 5.58 -20.43
C ASP A 106 -24.25 4.95 -20.08
N VAL A 107 -23.43 5.67 -19.31
CA VAL A 107 -22.16 5.16 -18.78
C VAL A 107 -22.50 4.16 -17.69
N ASP A 108 -22.95 2.97 -18.09
CA ASP A 108 -23.36 1.95 -17.16
C ASP A 108 -22.11 1.43 -16.45
N LEU A 109 -21.98 1.73 -15.15
CA LEU A 109 -20.92 1.17 -14.30
C LEU A 109 -20.90 -0.38 -14.30
N LEU A 110 -21.99 -1.02 -14.77
CA LEU A 110 -22.09 -2.46 -14.96
C LEU A 110 -21.36 -2.97 -16.22
N SER A 111 -21.16 -2.16 -17.26
CA SER A 111 -20.41 -2.54 -18.48
C SER A 111 -18.89 -2.52 -18.27
N VAL A 112 -18.42 -1.86 -17.21
CA VAL A 112 -16.99 -1.78 -16.88
C VAL A 112 -16.53 -3.09 -16.23
N SER A 113 -15.60 -3.77 -16.89
CA SER A 113 -15.05 -5.05 -16.47
C SER A 113 -14.29 -4.95 -15.13
N ALA A 114 -14.23 -6.05 -14.38
CA ALA A 114 -13.46 -6.10 -13.13
C ALA A 114 -11.97 -5.78 -13.36
N ARG A 115 -11.44 -6.09 -14.55
CA ARG A 115 -10.07 -5.76 -14.95
C ARG A 115 -9.90 -4.24 -15.10
N GLN A 116 -10.79 -3.57 -15.83
CA GLN A 116 -10.76 -2.12 -16.00
C GLN A 116 -10.87 -1.40 -14.64
N LYS A 117 -11.80 -1.83 -13.77
CA LYS A 117 -11.94 -1.29 -12.40
C LYS A 117 -10.65 -1.41 -11.60
N ARG A 118 -9.96 -2.57 -11.65
CA ARG A 118 -8.67 -2.77 -10.97
C ARG A 118 -7.58 -1.87 -11.53
N VAL A 119 -7.45 -1.75 -12.86
CA VAL A 119 -6.43 -0.90 -13.49
C VAL A 119 -6.63 0.57 -13.12
N ALA A 120 -7.88 1.04 -13.12
CA ALA A 120 -8.22 2.40 -12.69
C ALA A 120 -7.85 2.63 -11.22
N MET A 121 -8.22 1.72 -10.32
CA MET A 121 -7.86 1.80 -8.90
C MET A 121 -6.35 1.84 -8.67
N ILE A 122 -5.57 0.99 -9.36
CA ILE A 122 -4.11 0.95 -9.25
C ILE A 122 -3.49 2.25 -9.75
N THR A 123 -3.91 2.71 -10.93
CA THR A 123 -3.43 3.97 -11.53
C THR A 123 -3.73 5.15 -10.62
N ARG A 124 -4.94 5.19 -10.04
CA ARG A 124 -5.34 6.22 -9.08
C ARG A 124 -4.48 6.20 -7.82
N ALA A 125 -4.22 5.02 -7.26
CA ALA A 125 -3.36 4.86 -6.09
C ALA A 125 -1.93 5.34 -6.37
N ILE A 126 -1.39 5.06 -7.57
CA ILE A 126 -0.08 5.56 -8.00
C ILE A 126 -0.05 7.09 -8.05
N LYS A 127 -1.05 7.70 -8.71
CA LYS A 127 -1.19 9.16 -8.80
C LYS A 127 -1.38 9.82 -7.44
N ALA A 128 -2.13 9.18 -6.53
CA ALA A 128 -2.34 9.70 -5.18
C ALA A 128 -1.05 9.60 -4.34
N TRP A 129 -0.31 8.50 -4.45
CA TRP A 129 0.95 8.30 -3.72
C TRP A 129 2.04 9.28 -4.15
N SER A 130 2.11 9.63 -5.44
CA SER A 130 3.09 10.61 -5.94
C SER A 130 2.87 12.03 -5.42
N ARG A 131 1.69 12.32 -4.86
CA ARG A 131 1.39 13.60 -4.20
C ARG A 131 1.88 13.65 -2.74
N ILE A 132 2.22 12.51 -2.13
CA ILE A 132 2.80 12.45 -0.79
C ILE A 132 4.29 12.78 -0.85
N THR A 133 4.71 13.79 -0.08
CA THR A 133 6.09 14.29 -0.08
C THR A 133 6.98 13.51 0.89
N PRO A 134 8.30 13.43 0.63
CA PRO A 134 9.26 12.87 1.59
C PRO A 134 9.24 13.59 2.95
N GLN A 135 8.91 14.87 2.99
CA GLN A 135 8.79 15.66 4.21
C GLN A 135 7.58 15.23 5.06
N GLU A 136 6.44 14.91 4.44
CA GLU A 136 5.28 14.32 5.13
C GLU A 136 5.62 12.96 5.74
N ILE A 137 6.33 12.12 4.98
CA ILE A 137 6.80 10.82 5.50
C ILE A 137 7.72 11.03 6.71
N ARG A 138 8.71 11.92 6.64
CA ARG A 138 9.61 12.16 7.79
C ARG A 138 8.86 12.69 9.03
N ARG A 139 7.89 13.58 8.83
CA ARG A 139 7.06 14.13 9.92
C ARG A 139 6.20 13.05 10.58
N SER A 140 5.68 12.10 9.80
CA SER A 140 4.87 11.02 10.36
C SER A 140 5.67 10.14 11.33
N PHE A 141 6.93 9.84 11.02
CA PHE A 141 7.84 9.12 11.93
C PHE A 141 8.13 9.92 13.21
N ALA A 142 8.40 11.23 13.10
CA ALA A 142 8.65 12.08 14.26
C ALA A 142 7.42 12.21 15.19
N LYS A 143 6.21 12.04 14.65
CA LYS A 143 4.95 12.05 15.39
C LYS A 143 4.63 10.70 16.05
N ALA A 144 5.02 9.61 15.41
CA ALA A 144 4.73 8.25 15.85
C ALA A 144 5.66 7.76 16.98
N LEU A 145 6.91 8.23 16.98
CA LEU A 145 7.91 7.79 17.95
C LEU A 145 7.72 8.50 19.29
N PRO A 146 7.75 7.77 20.43
CA PRO A 146 7.72 8.36 21.76
C PRO A 146 8.83 9.39 21.95
N ARG A 147 8.53 10.44 22.72
CA ARG A 147 9.49 11.49 23.10
C ARG A 147 10.25 11.13 24.37
#